data_AF-A0A521IGB3-F1
#
_entry.id   AF-A0A521IGB3-F1
#
_cell.length_a   1.000
_cell.length_b   1.000
_cell.length_c   1.000
_cell.angle_alpha   90.00
_cell.angle_beta   90.00
_cell.angle_gamma   90.00
#
_symmetry.space_group_name_H-M   'P 1'
#
loop_
_entity.id
_entity.type
_entity.pdbx_description
1 polymer ?
#
loop_
_entity_poly.entity_id
_entity_poly.type
_entity_poly.pdbx_seq_one_letter_code
_entity_poly.pdbx_strand_id
1 'polypeptide(L)'
;IYYTALVTRAYRKRIDEVEGRISADEAAPFVAELDNVAHRQFATGFYFDKNEANKTTKGETSSPWILAGTIGKKVPGTDGDWEFVSMNKITAGIPLEFVGPDEISIPDTDYVLIDPETGTPRDWVCHGHPCIIRTSRPVQERFIVRAPAG
;
A
#
# COMPACT_ATOMS: atom_id res chain seq x y z
N ILE A 1 -6.78 1.72 -6.24
CA ILE A 1 -6.27 2.68 -5.23
C ILE A 1 -4.75 2.58 -5.13
N TYR A 2 -4.19 1.43 -4.74
CA TYR A 2 -2.73 1.24 -4.56
C TYR A 2 -1.89 1.71 -5.77
N TYR A 3 -2.04 1.07 -6.94
CA TYR A 3 -1.28 1.43 -8.14
C TYR A 3 -1.39 2.93 -8.49
N THR A 4 -2.61 3.45 -8.52
CA THR A 4 -2.86 4.87 -8.84
C THR A 4 -2.16 5.80 -7.85
N ALA A 5 -2.18 5.50 -6.55
CA ALA A 5 -1.53 6.33 -5.54
C ALA A 5 -0.01 6.35 -5.72
N LEU A 6 0.63 5.20 -5.97
CA LEU A 6 2.08 5.12 -6.16
C LEU A 6 2.52 5.82 -7.45
N VAL A 7 1.77 5.65 -8.53
CA VAL A 7 2.02 6.37 -9.80
C VAL A 7 1.86 7.86 -9.61
N THR A 8 0.74 8.32 -9.04
CA THR A 8 0.48 9.76 -8.87
C THR A 8 1.55 10.43 -8.00
N ARG A 9 1.99 9.81 -6.90
CA ARG A 9 3.06 10.40 -6.08
C ARG A 9 4.40 10.43 -6.82
N ALA A 10 4.75 9.40 -7.59
CA ALA A 10 6.02 9.37 -8.33
C ALA A 10 6.06 10.50 -9.38
N TYR A 11 4.97 10.71 -10.10
CA TYR A 11 4.82 11.85 -11.00
C TYR A 11 4.86 13.19 -10.25
N ARG A 12 4.21 13.30 -9.09
CA ARG A 12 4.26 14.53 -8.28
C ARG A 12 5.69 14.88 -7.87
N LYS A 13 6.46 13.92 -7.39
CA LYS A 13 7.87 14.13 -7.00
C LYS A 13 8.75 14.55 -8.18
N ARG A 14 8.51 14.01 -9.37
CA ARG A 14 9.20 14.47 -10.60
C ARG A 14 8.81 15.89 -11.01
N ILE A 15 7.56 16.27 -10.82
CA ILE A 15 7.12 17.66 -11.06
C ILE A 15 7.79 18.60 -10.04
N ASP A 16 7.82 18.22 -8.76
CA ASP A 16 8.46 19.01 -7.70
C ASP A 16 9.97 19.16 -7.92
N GLU A 17 10.65 18.13 -8.45
CA GLU A 17 12.05 18.19 -8.90
C GLU A 17 12.22 19.23 -10.02
N VAL A 18 11.39 19.17 -11.07
CA VAL A 18 11.45 20.12 -12.20
C VAL A 18 11.14 21.55 -11.76
N GLU A 19 10.27 21.73 -10.77
CA GLU A 19 9.94 23.03 -10.17
C GLU A 19 10.97 23.49 -9.12
N GLY A 20 12.02 22.69 -8.86
CA GLY A 20 13.11 23.04 -7.94
C GLY A 20 12.73 23.00 -6.46
N ARG A 21 11.64 22.32 -6.09
CA ARG A 21 11.19 22.17 -4.70
C ARG A 21 11.92 21.06 -3.95
N ILE A 22 12.37 20.04 -4.69
CA ILE A 22 13.16 18.92 -4.17
C ILE A 22 14.31 18.60 -5.14
N SER A 23 15.32 17.89 -4.66
CA SER A 23 16.42 17.39 -5.49
C SER A 23 16.05 16.12 -6.26
N ALA A 24 16.84 15.81 -7.29
CA ALA A 24 16.73 14.56 -8.04
C ALA A 24 16.92 13.32 -7.15
N ASP A 25 17.82 13.41 -6.17
CA ASP A 25 18.10 12.34 -5.21
C ASP A 25 16.92 12.08 -4.27
N GLU A 26 16.17 13.13 -3.90
CA GLU A 26 14.94 13.00 -3.11
C GLU A 26 13.78 12.41 -3.93
N ALA A 27 13.73 12.68 -5.25
CA ALA A 27 12.68 12.17 -6.12
C ALA A 27 12.92 10.72 -6.58
N ALA A 28 14.18 10.31 -6.72
CA ALA A 28 14.57 9.02 -7.30
C ALA A 28 13.94 7.79 -6.61
N PRO A 29 13.90 7.69 -5.26
CA PRO A 29 13.33 6.52 -4.59
C PRO A 29 11.84 6.31 -4.88
N PHE A 30 11.06 7.39 -5.00
CA PHE A 30 9.62 7.32 -5.31
C PHE A 30 9.36 6.78 -6.72
N VAL A 31 10.26 7.06 -7.67
CA VAL A 31 10.19 6.54 -9.03
C VAL A 31 10.60 5.06 -9.06
N ALA A 32 11.69 4.70 -8.37
CA ALA A 32 12.13 3.31 -8.27
C ALA A 32 11.05 2.41 -7.65
N GLU A 33 10.20 2.95 -6.78
CA GLU A 33 9.12 2.17 -6.18
C GLU A 33 8.02 1.73 -7.17
N LEU A 34 7.94 2.36 -8.35
CA LEU A 34 7.01 1.93 -9.40
C LEU A 34 7.30 0.51 -9.89
N ASP A 35 8.55 0.04 -9.80
CA ASP A 35 8.95 -1.30 -10.19
C ASP A 35 8.38 -2.38 -9.25
N ASN A 36 8.01 -2.00 -8.03
CA ASN A 36 7.43 -2.91 -7.03
C ASN A 36 5.90 -3.01 -7.12
N VAL A 37 5.30 -2.33 -8.10
CA VAL A 37 3.86 -2.30 -8.25
C VAL A 37 3.43 -3.30 -9.30
N ALA A 38 2.37 -4.03 -8.98
CA ALA A 38 1.64 -4.90 -9.89
C ALA A 38 1.33 -4.21 -11.24
N HIS A 39 2.18 -4.41 -12.25
CA HIS A 39 1.93 -3.98 -13.63
C HIS A 39 1.42 -5.18 -14.45
N ARG A 40 0.22 -5.06 -15.04
CA ARG A 40 -0.25 -6.07 -15.99
C ARG A 40 0.50 -5.87 -17.30
N GLN A 41 1.20 -6.90 -17.79
CA GLN A 41 1.75 -6.84 -19.15
C GLN A 41 0.60 -6.65 -20.14
N PHE A 42 0.60 -5.52 -20.84
CA PHE A 42 -0.32 -5.27 -21.94
C PHE A 42 0.18 -6.05 -23.16
N ALA A 43 -0.55 -7.10 -23.55
CA ALA A 43 -0.34 -7.72 -24.85
C ALA A 43 -1.05 -6.88 -25.92
N THR A 44 -0.37 -6.59 -27.03
CA THR A 44 -0.95 -5.98 -28.24
C THR A 44 -1.82 -7.02 -28.97
N GLY A 45 -2.82 -7.58 -28.30
CA GLY A 45 -3.60 -8.74 -28.75
C GLY A 45 -4.52 -8.49 -29.96
N PHE A 46 -4.32 -7.38 -30.69
CA PHE A 46 -5.12 -6.99 -31.84
C PHE A 46 -4.31 -6.74 -33.12
N TYR A 47 -2.97 -6.79 -33.08
CA TYR A 47 -2.15 -6.34 -34.21
C TYR A 47 -1.33 -7.43 -34.93
N PHE A 48 -1.14 -8.62 -34.34
CA PHE A 48 -0.31 -9.68 -34.93
C PHE A 48 -1.07 -11.00 -35.15
N ASP A 49 -0.61 -11.73 -36.16
CA ASP A 49 -1.21 -12.90 -36.81
C ASP A 49 -1.62 -14.02 -35.83
N LYS A 50 -2.56 -14.87 -36.26
CA LYS A 50 -3.24 -15.93 -35.47
C LYS A 50 -2.28 -16.87 -34.71
N ASN A 51 -1.01 -16.93 -35.12
CA ASN A 51 0.04 -17.74 -34.51
C ASN A 51 0.70 -17.11 -33.26
N GLU A 52 0.57 -15.80 -33.01
CA GLU A 52 1.03 -15.15 -31.78
C GLU A 52 -0.09 -14.90 -30.75
N ALA A 53 -1.35 -15.03 -31.16
CA ALA A 53 -2.52 -14.80 -30.32
C ALA A 53 -2.69 -15.80 -29.15
N ASN A 54 -1.93 -16.90 -29.17
CA ASN A 54 -2.06 -17.98 -28.18
C ASN A 54 -1.05 -17.92 -27.04
N LYS A 55 -0.25 -16.84 -26.93
CA LYS A 55 0.39 -16.51 -25.65
C LYS A 55 -0.70 -15.99 -24.71
N THR A 56 -1.46 -16.92 -24.12
CA THR A 56 -2.22 -16.63 -22.91
C THR A 56 -1.20 -16.18 -21.89
N THR A 57 -1.08 -14.86 -21.70
CA THR A 57 -0.44 -14.31 -20.52
C THR A 57 -1.29 -14.73 -19.34
N LYS A 58 -1.02 -15.95 -18.84
CA LYS A 58 -1.11 -16.27 -17.41
C LYS A 58 -0.05 -15.46 -16.67
N GLY A 59 0.02 -14.16 -16.94
CA GLY A 59 0.81 -13.22 -16.19
C GLY A 59 0.00 -12.96 -14.94
N GLU A 60 0.11 -13.86 -13.96
CA GLU A 60 -0.15 -13.45 -12.59
C GLU A 60 0.65 -12.18 -12.37
N THR A 61 -0.06 -11.10 -12.09
CA THR A 61 0.57 -9.83 -11.75
C THR A 61 1.24 -10.02 -10.39
N SER A 62 2.49 -10.49 -10.39
CA SER A 62 3.24 -10.71 -9.16
C SER A 62 3.80 -9.37 -8.70
N SER A 63 3.10 -8.76 -7.75
CA SER A 63 3.65 -7.73 -6.88
C SER A 63 4.18 -8.45 -5.63
N PRO A 64 5.34 -8.07 -5.09
CA PRO A 64 5.80 -8.58 -3.80
C PRO A 64 4.90 -8.13 -2.63
N TRP A 65 3.92 -7.25 -2.90
CA TRP A 65 3.02 -6.67 -1.92
C TRP A 65 1.55 -6.89 -2.25
N ILE A 66 0.75 -7.15 -1.23
CA ILE A 66 -0.71 -7.08 -1.24
C ILE A 66 -1.20 -5.82 -0.52
N LEU A 67 -2.28 -5.22 -1.00
CA LEU A 67 -2.92 -4.08 -0.34
C LEU A 67 -3.67 -4.57 0.90
N ALA A 68 -3.15 -4.29 2.09
CA ALA A 68 -3.78 -4.71 3.35
C ALA A 68 -5.00 -3.84 3.69
N GLY A 69 -4.89 -2.54 3.46
CA GLY A 69 -5.94 -1.58 3.77
C GLY A 69 -5.44 -0.13 3.76
N THR A 70 -6.14 0.75 4.46
CA THR A 70 -5.75 2.16 4.64
C THR A 70 -5.96 2.61 6.08
N ILE A 71 -5.13 3.56 6.53
CA ILE A 71 -5.31 4.27 7.80
C ILE A 71 -6.47 5.25 7.67
N GLY A 72 -7.45 5.12 8.55
CA GLY A 72 -8.59 6.02 8.71
C GLY A 72 -8.33 7.08 9.78
N LYS A 73 -9.39 7.51 10.46
CA LYS A 73 -9.31 8.61 11.43
C LYS A 73 -8.53 8.20 12.68
N LYS A 74 -7.82 9.15 13.28
CA LYS A 74 -7.22 8.97 14.61
C LYS A 74 -8.33 8.83 15.66
N VAL A 75 -8.18 7.87 16.58
CA VAL A 75 -9.11 7.71 17.70
C VAL A 75 -8.84 8.83 18.73
N PRO A 76 -9.82 9.69 19.05
CA PRO A 76 -9.62 10.78 19.99
C PRO A 76 -9.18 10.29 21.38
N GLY A 77 -8.26 11.01 22.02
CA GLY A 77 -7.83 10.70 23.39
C GLY A 77 -6.87 9.52 23.53
N THR A 78 -6.37 8.97 22.42
CA THR A 78 -5.38 7.90 22.39
C THR A 78 -4.10 8.37 21.69
N ASP A 79 -2.97 7.76 22.04
CA ASP A 79 -1.73 7.95 21.31
C ASP A 79 -1.44 6.70 20.47
N GLY A 80 -1.42 6.88 19.15
CA GLY A 80 -1.12 5.81 18.20
C GLY A 80 -2.31 4.93 17.76
N ASP A 81 -3.56 5.18 18.17
CA ASP A 81 -4.70 4.41 17.66
C ASP A 81 -5.36 5.08 16.46
N TRP A 82 -5.52 4.28 15.41
CA TRP A 82 -6.12 4.71 14.16
C TRP A 82 -7.17 3.71 13.72
N GLU A 83 -8.23 4.20 13.10
CA GLU A 83 -9.15 3.36 12.36
C GLU A 83 -8.37 2.61 11.26
N PHE A 84 -8.57 1.30 11.16
CA PHE A 84 -7.99 0.48 10.11
C PHE A 84 -9.07 0.00 9.15
N VAL A 85 -9.07 0.55 7.94
CA VAL A 85 -9.98 0.17 6.87
C VAL A 85 -9.34 -0.97 6.08
N SER A 86 -9.58 -2.20 6.55
CA SER A 86 -9.03 -3.41 5.92
C SER A 86 -9.67 -3.67 4.55
N MET A 87 -8.86 -4.08 3.58
CA MET A 87 -9.29 -4.45 2.22
C MET A 87 -9.03 -5.92 1.91
N ASN A 88 -8.03 -6.51 2.57
CA ASN A 88 -7.73 -7.94 2.52
C ASN A 88 -7.68 -8.53 3.93
N LYS A 89 -7.66 -9.86 4.03
CA LYS A 89 -7.47 -10.53 5.31
C LYS A 89 -6.02 -10.31 5.77
N ILE A 90 -5.86 -9.77 6.97
CA ILE A 90 -4.57 -9.58 7.62
C ILE A 90 -4.58 -10.32 8.95
N THR A 91 -3.50 -11.03 9.22
CA THR A 91 -3.26 -11.72 10.49
C THR A 91 -2.23 -10.92 11.27
N ALA A 92 -2.45 -10.75 12.57
CA ALA A 92 -1.51 -10.12 13.48
C ALA A 92 -0.16 -10.84 13.43
N GLY A 93 0.93 -10.08 13.52
CA GLY A 93 2.30 -10.59 13.45
C GLY A 93 2.87 -10.72 12.03
N ILE A 94 2.09 -10.51 10.97
CA ILE A 94 2.63 -10.33 9.62
C ILE A 94 3.23 -8.92 9.54
N PRO A 95 4.48 -8.72 9.08
CA PRO A 95 5.03 -7.38 8.93
C PRO A 95 4.17 -6.54 7.98
N LEU A 96 3.82 -5.32 8.43
CA LEU A 96 3.09 -4.35 7.62
C LEU A 96 4.02 -3.21 7.23
N GLU A 97 3.72 -2.58 6.10
CA GLU A 97 4.37 -1.34 5.69
C GLU A 97 3.34 -0.25 5.46
N PHE A 98 3.56 0.90 6.10
CA PHE A 98 2.77 2.11 5.88
C PHE A 98 3.41 2.95 4.79
N VAL A 99 2.60 3.35 3.82
CA VAL A 99 3.03 4.06 2.63
C VAL A 99 2.25 5.36 2.54
N GLY A 100 2.98 6.47 2.54
CA GLY A 100 2.43 7.83 2.53
C GLY A 100 2.72 8.59 1.23
N PRO A 101 2.23 9.83 1.12
CA PRO A 101 2.55 10.72 0.00
C PRO A 101 4.04 11.12 -0.01
N ASP A 102 4.61 11.32 1.18
CA ASP A 102 5.99 11.74 1.39
C ASP A 102 6.84 10.64 2.04
N GLU A 103 6.22 9.50 2.35
CA GLU A 103 6.86 8.36 3.03
C GLU A 103 6.83 7.16 2.08
N ILE A 104 8.01 6.68 1.69
CA ILE A 104 8.20 5.56 0.75
C ILE A 104 7.64 4.28 1.38
N SER A 105 8.13 3.96 2.57
CA SER A 105 7.70 2.80 3.35
C SER A 105 8.15 2.95 4.79
N ILE A 106 7.22 2.74 5.71
CA ILE A 106 7.47 2.67 7.15
C ILE A 106 7.11 1.26 7.61
N PRO A 107 8.09 0.38 7.84
CA PRO A 107 7.82 -0.98 8.30
C PRO A 107 7.37 -0.99 9.77
N ASP A 108 6.45 -1.90 10.07
CA ASP A 108 5.95 -2.13 11.40
C ASP A 108 5.63 -3.61 11.67
N THR A 109 6.20 -4.12 12.75
CA THR A 109 5.98 -5.48 13.28
C THR A 109 5.31 -5.46 14.64
N ASP A 110 5.27 -4.30 15.30
CA ASP A 110 4.86 -4.15 16.70
C ASP A 110 3.43 -3.61 16.81
N TYR A 111 2.72 -3.49 15.69
CA TYR A 111 1.34 -3.03 15.65
C TYR A 111 0.41 -4.03 16.35
N VAL A 112 -0.69 -3.50 16.89
CA VAL A 112 -1.74 -4.31 17.51
C VAL A 112 -3.06 -4.02 16.81
N LEU A 113 -3.74 -5.07 16.35
CA LEU A 113 -5.11 -4.97 15.88
C LEU A 113 -6.04 -5.04 17.10
N ILE A 114 -6.98 -4.12 17.20
CA ILE A 114 -7.89 -3.98 18.33
C ILE A 114 -9.32 -3.97 17.79
N ASP A 115 -10.20 -4.71 18.45
CA ASP A 115 -11.63 -4.65 18.20
C ASP A 115 -12.20 -3.35 18.81
N PRO A 116 -12.84 -2.47 18.02
CA PRO A 116 -13.32 -1.18 18.51
C PRO A 116 -14.53 -1.29 19.46
N GLU A 117 -15.27 -2.40 19.44
CA GLU A 117 -16.42 -2.61 20.34
C GLU A 117 -15.97 -3.12 21.71
N THR A 118 -15.02 -4.06 21.73
CA THR A 118 -14.58 -4.71 22.98
C THR A 118 -13.30 -4.11 23.56
N GLY A 119 -12.51 -3.39 22.75
CA GLY A 119 -11.18 -2.89 23.13
C GLY A 119 -10.12 -3.97 23.28
N THR A 120 -10.41 -5.21 22.87
CA THR A 120 -9.49 -6.35 23.02
C THR A 120 -8.61 -6.54 21.77
N PRO A 121 -7.37 -7.03 21.93
CA PRO A 121 -6.55 -7.41 20.79
C PRO A 121 -7.19 -8.52 19.97
N ARG A 122 -7.00 -8.48 18.65
CA ARG A 122 -7.51 -9.50 17.72
C ARG A 122 -6.39 -10.05 16.85
N ASP A 123 -6.48 -11.35 16.56
CA ASP A 123 -5.45 -12.05 15.77
C ASP A 123 -5.59 -11.81 14.27
N TRP A 124 -6.74 -11.34 13.79
CA TRP A 124 -6.96 -11.10 12.37
C TRP A 124 -8.09 -10.11 12.13
N VAL A 125 -8.07 -9.48 10.95
CA VAL A 125 -9.11 -8.60 10.43
C VAL A 125 -9.32 -8.87 8.94
N CYS A 126 -10.54 -8.70 8.44
CA CYS A 126 -10.82 -8.69 7.00
C CYS A 126 -11.85 -7.62 6.64
N HIS A 127 -11.99 -7.39 5.33
CA HIS A 127 -12.84 -6.33 4.79
C HIS A 127 -14.26 -6.36 5.36
N GLY A 128 -14.75 -5.20 5.78
CA GLY A 128 -16.09 -5.03 6.35
C GLY A 128 -16.16 -5.21 7.87
N HIS A 129 -15.06 -5.58 8.53
CA HIS A 129 -14.99 -5.61 10.00
C HIS A 129 -14.31 -4.36 10.55
N PRO A 130 -14.97 -3.58 11.42
CA PRO A 130 -14.34 -2.49 12.13
C PRO A 130 -13.10 -2.97 12.90
N CYS A 131 -12.02 -2.21 12.79
CA CYS A 131 -10.75 -2.51 13.44
C CYS A 131 -10.02 -1.21 13.75
N ILE A 132 -9.35 -1.20 14.90
CA ILE A 132 -8.36 -0.18 15.24
C ILE A 132 -6.98 -0.82 15.04
N ILE A 133 -6.05 -0.07 14.48
CA ILE A 133 -4.63 -0.40 14.47
C ILE A 133 -3.91 0.55 15.42
N ARG A 134 -3.26 -0.01 16.43
CA ARG A 134 -2.37 0.71 17.34
C ARG A 134 -0.95 0.58 16.83
N THR A 135 -0.28 1.71 16.58
CA THR A 135 1.12 1.75 16.15
C THR A 135 1.84 2.95 16.75
N SER A 136 3.12 2.79 17.08
CA SER A 136 4.02 3.87 17.49
C SER A 136 4.70 4.56 16.31
N ARG A 137 4.51 4.05 15.09
CA ARG A 137 5.10 4.60 13.86
C ARG A 137 4.44 5.92 13.48
N PRO A 138 5.16 6.84 12.83
CA PRO A 138 4.64 8.15 12.43
C PRO A 138 3.71 8.03 11.22
N VAL A 139 2.50 7.51 11.44
CA VAL A 139 1.47 7.35 10.40
C VAL A 139 0.48 8.52 10.41
N GLN A 140 -0.23 8.70 9.29
CA GLN A 140 -1.27 9.71 9.15
C GLN A 140 -2.52 9.13 8.48
N GLU A 141 -3.64 9.86 8.57
CA GLU A 141 -4.86 9.51 7.84
C GLU A 141 -4.56 9.31 6.34
N ARG A 142 -5.18 8.31 5.73
CA ARG A 142 -5.07 7.92 4.31
C ARG A 142 -3.76 7.28 3.91
N PHE A 143 -2.86 6.98 4.85
CA PHE A 143 -1.72 6.11 4.56
C PHE A 143 -2.20 4.76 4.07
N ILE A 144 -1.53 4.21 3.07
CA ILE A 144 -1.79 2.89 2.54
C ILE A 144 -1.04 1.89 3.39
N VAL A 145 -1.71 0.80 3.76
CA VAL A 145 -1.08 -0.33 4.45
C VAL A 145 -0.89 -1.45 3.44
N ARG A 146 0.33 -1.96 3.31
CA ARG A 146 0.64 -3.14 2.50
C ARG A 146 1.27 -4.23 3.33
N ALA A 147 1.10 -5.48 2.91
CA ALA A 147 1.73 -6.65 3.51
C ALA A 147 2.46 -7.45 2.42
N PRO A 148 3.49 -8.24 2.75
CA PRO A 148 4.13 -9.13 1.78
C PRO A 148 3.10 -10.05 1.10
N ALA A 149 3.21 -10.21 -0.21
CA ALA A 149 2.51 -11.28 -0.93
C ALA A 149 3.14 -12.62 -0.52
N GLY A 150 2.33 -13.51 0.04
CA GLY A 150 2.76 -14.86 0.47
C GLY A 150 3.00 -15.81 -0.68
#